data_AF-A0AAV6IG29-F1
#
_entry.id   AF-A0AAV6IG29-F1
#
_cell.length_a   1.000
_cell.length_b   1.000
_cell.length_c   1.000
_cell.angle_alpha   90.00
_cell.angle_beta   90.00
_cell.angle_gamma   90.00
#
_symmetry.space_group_name_H-M   'P 1'
#
loop_
_entity.id
_entity.type
_entity.pdbx_description
1 polymer ?
#
loop_
_entity_poly.entity_id
_entity_poly.type
_entity_poly.pdbx_seq_one_letter_code
_entity_poly.pdbx_strand_id
1 'polypeptide(L)'
;MVAAAGKLSVVVVMVLVIIATISNSVSADPDMLQDVCVADLNNAVKMNGFACKASFSASDFFFAGLAMPKPTNNMLGSTVTPANVMQIPGLNTLGVSMARVDFGPGGLNPPHTHPRGTEILFVLYGELDVGFITTANVLVSMTIKQGDIFTFPKGLVHFQINNGKGPAAAIAAFNSQNPGVQAIAATLFAAMPPVSNSVLSKAFQISNQEEDSVHEYSSDDISDQDHNREGEEDNFEDTIAAGEILGIDFKESDVRSMKKMFEAEGKETKALNNNSAVVEDIFLAIVTVSAMGVAAKSLQCCFGRHSFGYILSLSLEVLAGDGLLML
;
A
#
# COMPACT_ATOMS: atom_id res chain seq x y z
N MET A 1 46.16 -35.48 37.91
CA MET A 1 46.06 -34.30 37.02
C MET A 1 44.88 -34.35 36.03
N VAL A 2 44.33 -35.52 35.68
CA VAL A 2 43.23 -35.64 34.69
C VAL A 2 41.86 -35.13 35.21
N ALA A 3 41.56 -35.26 36.52
CA ALA A 3 40.28 -34.84 37.09
C ALA A 3 40.07 -33.31 37.19
N ALA A 4 41.15 -32.52 37.16
CA ALA A 4 41.08 -31.05 37.20
C ALA A 4 40.79 -30.44 35.83
N ALA A 5 41.26 -31.08 34.75
CA ALA A 5 41.03 -30.65 33.37
C ALA A 5 39.55 -30.78 32.94
N GLY A 6 38.86 -31.83 33.40
CA GLY A 6 37.43 -32.03 33.11
C GLY A 6 36.52 -30.98 33.75
N LYS A 7 36.85 -30.50 34.95
CA LYS A 7 36.08 -29.45 35.64
C LYS A 7 36.27 -28.08 35.01
N LEU A 8 37.49 -27.77 34.55
CA LEU A 8 37.79 -26.53 33.85
C LEU A 8 37.05 -26.46 32.50
N SER A 9 36.95 -27.60 31.79
CA SER A 9 36.20 -27.71 30.53
C SER A 9 34.69 -27.44 30.73
N VAL A 10 34.08 -28.01 31.78
CA VAL A 10 32.65 -27.79 32.07
C VAL A 10 32.35 -26.33 32.45
N VAL A 11 33.22 -25.67 33.21
CA VAL A 11 33.05 -24.25 33.57
C VAL A 11 33.17 -23.35 32.34
N VAL A 12 34.13 -23.61 31.47
CA VAL A 12 34.29 -22.85 30.21
C VAL A 12 33.07 -23.03 29.30
N VAL A 13 32.56 -24.25 29.17
CA VAL A 13 31.33 -24.52 28.39
C VAL A 13 30.12 -23.81 29.00
N MET A 14 29.96 -23.82 30.33
CA MET A 14 28.88 -23.11 31.01
C MET A 14 28.98 -21.59 30.80
N VAL A 15 30.18 -21.00 30.88
CA VAL A 15 30.40 -19.57 30.63
C VAL A 15 30.09 -19.20 29.19
N LEU A 16 30.50 -20.03 28.22
CA LEU A 16 30.20 -19.80 26.80
C LEU A 16 28.70 -19.92 26.50
N VAL A 17 28.00 -20.86 27.13
CA VAL A 17 26.54 -20.99 27.02
C VAL A 17 25.83 -19.78 27.63
N ILE A 18 26.30 -19.27 28.78
CA ILE A 18 25.77 -18.05 29.41
C ILE A 18 26.02 -16.82 28.53
N ILE A 19 27.21 -16.68 27.94
CA ILE A 19 27.51 -15.59 26.99
C ILE A 19 26.63 -15.69 25.74
N ALA A 20 26.38 -16.90 25.24
CA ALA A 20 25.50 -17.13 24.10
C ALA A 20 24.03 -16.80 24.42
N THR A 21 23.56 -17.05 25.65
CA THR A 21 22.17 -16.72 26.06
C THR A 21 21.97 -15.25 26.43
N ILE A 22 23.04 -14.49 26.72
CA ILE A 22 22.98 -13.02 26.94
C ILE A 22 22.89 -12.24 25.60
N SER A 23 23.03 -12.93 24.46
CA SER A 23 22.73 -12.36 23.15
C SER A 23 21.22 -12.12 23.03
N ASN A 24 20.73 -11.04 23.65
CA ASN A 24 19.38 -10.55 23.48
C ASN A 24 19.13 -10.42 21.98
N SER A 25 18.18 -11.20 21.47
CA SER A 25 17.71 -11.06 20.10
C SER A 25 17.03 -9.70 20.01
N VAL A 26 17.73 -8.70 19.47
CA VAL A 26 17.20 -7.36 19.30
C VAL A 26 16.14 -7.42 18.20
N SER A 27 14.86 -7.49 18.59
CA SER A 27 13.71 -7.57 17.68
C SER A 27 13.10 -6.19 17.39
N ALA A 28 13.54 -5.14 18.09
CA ALA A 28 13.05 -3.77 17.98
C ALA A 28 14.23 -2.79 17.91
N ASP A 29 13.95 -1.48 17.87
CA ASP A 29 14.99 -0.47 17.97
C ASP A 29 15.79 -0.65 19.28
N PRO A 30 17.13 -0.53 19.28
CA PRO A 30 17.94 -0.61 20.49
C PRO A 30 17.62 0.53 21.47
N ASP A 31 17.70 0.26 22.77
CA ASP A 31 17.63 1.30 23.79
C ASP A 31 18.78 2.32 23.65
N MET A 32 18.47 3.59 23.87
CA MET A 32 19.45 4.67 23.85
C MET A 32 20.47 4.54 24.99
N LEU A 33 21.74 4.85 24.69
CA LEU A 33 22.85 4.80 25.66
C LEU A 33 23.23 6.19 26.21
N GLN A 34 22.60 7.25 25.71
CA GLN A 34 22.82 8.64 26.09
C GLN A 34 21.56 9.46 25.77
N ASP A 35 21.39 10.62 26.41
CA ASP A 35 20.20 11.47 26.28
C ASP A 35 19.90 11.89 24.83
N VAL A 36 20.92 12.18 24.03
CA VAL A 36 20.77 12.70 22.67
C VAL A 36 21.81 12.10 21.72
N CYS A 37 21.35 11.60 20.58
CA CYS A 37 22.18 11.21 19.43
C CYS A 37 21.47 11.58 18.13
N VAL A 38 21.51 12.86 17.75
CA VAL A 38 20.91 13.32 16.49
C VAL A 38 21.62 12.66 15.31
N ALA A 39 20.87 12.05 14.38
CA ALA A 39 21.43 11.43 13.18
C ALA A 39 22.24 12.43 12.35
N ASP A 40 23.46 12.05 12.01
CA ASP A 40 24.28 12.69 10.99
C ASP A 40 24.00 12.01 9.65
N LEU A 41 22.98 12.50 8.95
CA LEU A 41 22.53 11.94 7.67
C LEU A 41 23.55 12.11 6.53
N ASN A 42 24.56 12.96 6.71
CA ASN A 42 25.63 13.19 5.74
C ASN A 42 26.89 12.34 6.02
N ASN A 43 26.86 11.51 7.07
CA ASN A 43 27.99 10.70 7.44
C ASN A 43 28.17 9.50 6.50
N ALA A 44 29.40 9.25 6.05
CA ALA A 44 29.70 8.13 5.16
C ALA A 44 29.75 6.77 5.88
N VAL A 45 29.85 6.75 7.22
CA VAL A 45 29.96 5.51 7.99
C VAL A 45 28.61 4.81 8.05
N LYS A 46 28.54 3.59 7.51
CA LYS A 46 27.37 2.72 7.64
C LYS A 46 27.41 1.96 8.96
N MET A 47 26.32 2.06 9.73
CA MET A 47 26.11 1.34 10.99
C MET A 47 24.63 1.01 11.17
N ASN A 48 24.27 0.24 12.20
CA ASN A 48 22.87 0.06 12.55
C ASN A 48 22.30 1.37 13.11
N GLY A 49 21.36 1.98 12.39
CA GLY A 49 20.91 3.35 12.64
C GLY A 49 21.83 4.37 11.97
N PHE A 50 22.16 5.44 12.68
CA PHE A 50 22.97 6.55 12.15
C PHE A 50 24.05 6.97 13.15
N ALA A 51 25.19 7.42 12.63
CA ALA A 51 26.18 8.13 13.42
C ALA A 51 25.57 9.40 14.05
N CYS A 52 26.04 9.80 15.23
CA CYS A 52 25.55 11.00 15.90
C CYS A 52 26.30 12.24 15.42
N LYS A 53 25.60 13.37 15.26
CA LYS A 53 26.23 14.69 15.14
C LYS A 53 27.01 15.04 16.41
N ALA A 54 28.08 15.83 16.26
CA ALA A 54 28.87 16.34 17.40
C ALA A 54 28.11 17.36 18.27
N SER A 55 27.16 18.09 17.68
CA SER A 55 26.33 19.09 18.36
C SER A 55 24.90 19.04 17.85
N PHE A 56 23.93 19.40 18.70
CA PHE A 56 22.51 19.43 18.38
C PHE A 56 21.86 20.76 18.73
N SER A 57 20.66 20.97 18.19
CA SER A 57 19.84 22.17 18.35
C SER A 57 18.36 21.79 18.41
N ALA A 58 17.50 22.70 18.86
CA ALA A 58 16.06 22.44 18.94
C ALA A 58 15.44 22.09 17.58
N SER A 59 15.97 22.63 16.47
CA SER A 59 15.48 22.32 15.12
C SER A 59 15.72 20.87 14.71
N ASP A 60 16.71 20.18 15.30
CA ASP A 60 16.97 18.76 15.00
C ASP A 60 15.84 17.84 15.49
N PHE A 61 14.98 18.32 16.40
CA PHE A 61 13.86 17.59 16.99
C PHE A 61 12.49 18.08 16.50
N PHE A 62 12.46 18.98 15.50
CA PHE A 62 11.25 19.64 15.07
C PHE A 62 10.93 19.31 13.61
N PHE A 63 9.65 19.04 13.33
CA PHE A 63 9.15 18.90 11.97
C PHE A 63 7.72 19.41 11.86
N ALA A 64 7.51 20.40 10.98
CA ALA A 64 6.21 20.98 10.71
C ALA A 64 5.43 20.26 9.60
N GLY A 65 6.01 19.25 8.95
CA GLY A 65 5.46 18.68 7.73
C GLY A 65 4.11 17.97 7.89
N LEU A 66 3.74 17.59 9.12
CA LEU A 66 2.43 16.97 9.41
C LEU A 66 1.29 17.99 9.67
N ALA A 67 1.62 19.29 9.75
CA ALA A 67 0.66 20.32 10.14
C ALA A 67 -0.49 20.50 9.13
N MET A 68 -0.22 20.27 7.85
CA MET A 68 -1.17 20.54 6.76
C MET A 68 -1.46 19.28 5.94
N PRO A 69 -2.71 19.12 5.45
CA PRO A 69 -3.05 18.06 4.52
C PRO A 69 -2.21 18.13 3.24
N LYS A 70 -1.85 16.97 2.69
CA LYS A 70 -1.28 16.86 1.34
C LYS A 70 -2.34 16.57 0.28
N PRO A 71 -2.11 16.97 -0.99
CA PRO A 71 -3.02 16.67 -2.09
C PRO A 71 -3.20 15.15 -2.26
N THR A 72 -4.44 14.73 -2.53
CA THR A 72 -4.81 13.31 -2.71
C THR A 72 -5.27 13.01 -4.13
N ASN A 73 -4.96 13.89 -5.09
CA ASN A 73 -5.27 13.74 -6.52
C ASN A 73 -4.25 12.82 -7.21
N ASN A 74 -4.10 11.60 -6.70
CA ASN A 74 -3.29 10.54 -7.28
C ASN A 74 -4.14 9.27 -7.45
N MET A 75 -3.60 8.25 -8.11
CA MET A 75 -4.34 7.01 -8.43
C MET A 75 -4.88 6.26 -7.21
N LEU A 76 -4.18 6.35 -6.08
CA LEU A 76 -4.61 5.72 -4.83
C LEU A 76 -5.62 6.60 -4.08
N GLY A 77 -5.74 7.89 -4.41
CA GLY A 77 -6.60 8.82 -3.70
C GLY A 77 -6.14 9.10 -2.26
N SER A 78 -4.89 8.76 -1.92
CA SER A 78 -4.31 8.95 -0.59
C SER A 78 -2.84 9.39 -0.67
N THR A 79 -2.36 10.11 0.34
CA THR A 79 -0.98 10.57 0.43
C THR A 79 -0.44 10.39 1.84
N VAL A 80 0.72 9.71 1.94
CA VAL A 80 1.43 9.50 3.20
C VAL A 80 2.55 10.52 3.32
N THR A 81 2.59 11.25 4.43
CA THR A 81 3.68 12.15 4.79
C THR A 81 4.44 11.57 5.99
N PRO A 82 5.64 11.02 5.80
CA PRO A 82 6.43 10.46 6.89
C PRO A 82 7.05 11.54 7.78
N ALA A 83 7.18 11.20 9.06
CA ALA A 83 7.94 11.94 10.07
C ALA A 83 8.80 10.94 10.85
N ASN A 84 9.71 10.29 10.12
CA ASN A 84 10.67 9.33 10.66
C ASN A 84 12.05 9.96 10.83
N VAL A 85 13.06 9.19 11.21
CA VAL A 85 14.43 9.68 11.45
C VAL A 85 15.04 10.44 10.26
N MET A 86 14.59 10.19 9.03
CA MET A 86 15.02 10.92 7.84
C MET A 86 14.49 12.35 7.79
N GLN A 87 13.30 12.60 8.36
CA GLN A 87 12.71 13.94 8.44
C GLN A 87 12.98 14.63 9.78
N ILE A 88 13.14 13.85 10.86
CA ILE A 88 13.46 14.33 12.21
C ILE A 88 14.74 13.60 12.68
N PRO A 89 15.94 14.12 12.37
CA PRO A 89 17.19 13.48 12.74
C PRO A 89 17.35 13.23 14.25
N GLY A 90 16.69 14.04 15.09
CA GLY A 90 16.65 13.88 16.54
C GLY A 90 15.93 12.62 17.03
N LEU A 91 15.19 11.90 16.18
CA LEU A 91 14.57 10.61 16.52
C LEU A 91 15.56 9.45 16.61
N ASN A 92 16.79 9.64 16.14
CA ASN A 92 17.78 8.57 16.14
C ASN A 92 18.06 8.10 17.58
N THR A 93 18.04 6.78 17.76
CA THR A 93 18.10 6.02 19.02
C THR A 93 16.86 6.11 19.93
N LEU A 94 15.82 6.87 19.57
CA LEU A 94 14.65 7.08 20.45
C LEU A 94 13.51 6.06 20.25
N GLY A 95 13.61 5.19 19.25
CA GLY A 95 12.67 4.08 19.07
C GLY A 95 11.25 4.48 18.68
N VAL A 96 11.03 5.70 18.17
CA VAL A 96 9.70 6.19 17.79
C VAL A 96 9.72 7.02 16.51
N SER A 97 8.61 7.01 15.78
CA SER A 97 8.36 7.91 14.65
C SER A 97 6.87 8.10 14.40
N MET A 98 6.52 8.98 13.48
CA MET A 98 5.13 9.25 13.09
C MET A 98 4.98 9.32 11.57
N ALA A 99 3.73 9.32 11.11
CA ALA A 99 3.34 9.73 9.78
C ALA A 99 1.95 10.37 9.81
N ARG A 100 1.63 11.15 8.80
CA ARG A 100 0.25 11.59 8.50
C ARG A 100 -0.20 10.91 7.22
N VAL A 101 -1.46 10.48 7.18
CA VAL A 101 -2.08 10.00 5.94
C VAL A 101 -3.31 10.83 5.66
N ASP A 102 -3.38 11.42 4.47
CA ASP A 102 -4.53 12.15 3.97
C ASP A 102 -5.24 11.33 2.88
N PHE A 103 -6.57 11.32 2.92
CA PHE A 103 -7.42 10.55 1.99
C PHE A 103 -8.47 11.46 1.36
N GLY A 104 -8.58 11.40 0.03
CA GLY A 104 -9.76 11.89 -0.68
C GLY A 104 -10.93 10.90 -0.52
N PRO A 105 -12.15 11.26 -0.95
CA PRO A 105 -13.25 10.30 -1.04
C PRO A 105 -12.86 9.09 -1.92
N GLY A 106 -13.06 7.87 -1.42
CA GLY A 106 -12.62 6.63 -2.07
C GLY A 106 -11.11 6.35 -1.98
N GLY A 107 -10.34 7.20 -1.30
CA GLY A 107 -8.90 7.06 -1.17
C GLY A 107 -8.49 5.83 -0.39
N LEU A 108 -7.50 5.09 -0.91
CA LEU A 108 -6.96 3.85 -0.39
C LEU A 108 -5.49 4.05 -0.02
N ASN A 109 -5.12 3.72 1.21
CA ASN A 109 -3.74 3.35 1.53
C ASN A 109 -3.66 1.83 1.36
N PRO A 110 -3.02 1.32 0.29
CA PRO A 110 -3.18 -0.05 -0.17
C PRO A 110 -2.62 -1.05 0.85
N PRO A 111 -2.92 -2.36 0.72
CA PRO A 111 -2.32 -3.39 1.57
C PRO A 111 -0.80 -3.25 1.64
N HIS A 112 -0.30 -3.01 2.85
CA HIS A 112 1.12 -2.81 3.14
C HIS A 112 1.50 -3.39 4.51
N THR A 113 2.80 -3.45 4.79
CA THR A 113 3.33 -3.87 6.09
C THR A 113 4.48 -3.00 6.54
N HIS A 114 4.63 -2.90 7.87
CA HIS A 114 5.74 -2.26 8.55
C HIS A 114 6.63 -3.34 9.19
N PRO A 115 7.76 -3.74 8.55
CA PRO A 115 8.55 -4.88 9.03
C PRO A 115 9.24 -4.61 10.37
N ARG A 116 9.42 -3.35 10.76
CA ARG A 116 10.19 -2.97 11.95
C ARG A 116 9.39 -2.29 13.06
N GLY A 117 8.15 -1.86 12.80
CA GLY A 117 7.31 -1.18 13.80
C GLY A 117 5.88 -1.69 13.86
N THR A 118 5.33 -1.76 15.07
CA THR A 118 3.89 -1.73 15.33
C THR A 118 3.39 -0.30 15.07
N GLU A 119 2.19 -0.18 14.53
CA GLU A 119 1.54 1.10 14.28
C GLU A 119 0.32 1.28 15.18
N ILE A 120 0.14 2.50 15.68
CA ILE A 120 -1.14 2.97 16.23
C ILE A 120 -1.60 4.16 15.39
N LEU A 121 -2.80 4.07 14.85
CA LEU A 121 -3.43 5.08 14.02
C LEU A 121 -4.47 5.86 14.83
N PHE A 122 -4.46 7.18 14.75
CA PHE A 122 -5.45 8.08 15.34
C PHE A 122 -6.12 8.92 14.25
N VAL A 123 -7.44 8.92 14.17
CA VAL A 123 -8.17 9.66 13.13
C VAL A 123 -8.30 11.14 13.51
N LEU A 124 -7.75 12.03 12.67
CA LEU A 124 -7.82 13.48 12.85
C LEU A 124 -9.21 14.04 12.51
N TYR A 125 -9.79 13.59 11.39
CA TYR A 125 -11.12 13.93 10.92
C TYR A 125 -11.58 12.95 9.85
N GLY A 126 -12.88 12.91 9.58
CA GLY A 126 -13.49 11.98 8.63
C GLY A 126 -13.71 10.60 9.23
N GLU A 127 -13.82 9.61 8.35
CA GLU A 127 -14.13 8.20 8.67
C GLU A 127 -13.28 7.30 7.78
N LEU A 128 -12.76 6.21 8.33
CA LEU A 128 -11.90 5.25 7.65
C LEU A 128 -12.34 3.82 7.96
N ASP A 129 -12.44 2.99 6.94
CA ASP A 129 -12.46 1.54 7.10
C ASP A 129 -11.02 1.07 7.18
N VAL A 130 -10.67 0.42 8.29
CA VAL A 130 -9.32 -0.06 8.57
C VAL A 130 -9.33 -1.55 8.81
N GLY A 131 -8.22 -2.22 8.50
CA GLY A 131 -8.08 -3.62 8.88
C GLY A 131 -6.69 -4.19 8.68
N PHE A 132 -6.40 -5.27 9.40
CA PHE A 132 -5.21 -6.09 9.21
C PHE A 132 -5.57 -7.57 9.07
N ILE A 133 -4.63 -8.32 8.50
CA ILE A 133 -4.77 -9.75 8.24
C ILE A 133 -3.78 -10.49 9.14
N THR A 134 -4.29 -11.40 9.96
CA THR A 134 -3.45 -12.28 10.80
C THR A 134 -2.76 -13.35 9.97
N THR A 135 -1.74 -14.00 10.53
CA THR A 135 -1.06 -15.15 9.89
C THR A 135 -1.96 -16.38 9.74
N ALA A 136 -3.12 -16.41 10.40
CA ALA A 136 -4.17 -17.39 10.21
C ALA A 136 -5.20 -16.97 9.13
N ASN A 137 -4.89 -15.94 8.33
CA ASN A 137 -5.74 -15.36 7.29
C ASN A 137 -7.09 -14.83 7.79
N VAL A 138 -7.17 -14.44 9.07
CA VAL A 138 -8.34 -13.76 9.64
C VAL A 138 -8.20 -12.26 9.42
N LEU A 139 -9.20 -11.65 8.76
CA LEU A 139 -9.36 -10.21 8.66
C LEU A 139 -9.93 -9.66 9.97
N VAL A 140 -9.21 -8.72 10.58
CA VAL A 140 -9.68 -7.92 11.71
C VAL A 140 -9.86 -6.50 11.21
N SER A 141 -11.11 -6.07 11.05
CA SER A 141 -11.44 -4.77 10.48
C SER A 141 -12.62 -4.09 11.18
N MET A 142 -12.66 -2.77 11.08
CA MET A 142 -13.80 -1.96 11.50
C MET A 142 -13.76 -0.58 10.83
N THR A 143 -14.87 0.14 10.92
CA THR A 143 -14.94 1.56 10.60
C THR A 143 -14.59 2.38 11.85
N ILE A 144 -13.60 3.28 11.73
CA ILE A 144 -13.20 4.23 12.77
C ILE A 144 -13.44 5.67 12.30
N LYS A 145 -13.75 6.57 13.23
CA LYS A 145 -14.03 7.98 12.94
C LYS A 145 -13.14 8.90 13.76
N GLN A 146 -13.26 10.20 13.51
CA GLN A 146 -12.52 11.23 14.25
C GLN A 146 -12.45 10.97 15.76
N GLY A 147 -11.22 10.96 16.29
CA GLY A 147 -10.93 10.73 17.71
C GLY A 147 -10.72 9.26 18.10
N ASP A 148 -11.08 8.31 17.23
CA ASP A 148 -10.85 6.88 17.46
C ASP A 148 -9.39 6.49 17.15
N ILE A 149 -8.98 5.36 17.73
CA ILE A 149 -7.69 4.72 17.46
C ILE A 149 -7.86 3.30 16.92
N PHE A 150 -6.88 2.84 16.14
CA PHE A 150 -6.75 1.44 15.73
C PHE A 150 -5.28 1.03 15.68
N THR A 151 -4.97 -0.20 16.07
CA THR A 151 -3.58 -0.68 16.19
C THR A 151 -3.31 -1.80 15.19
N PHE A 152 -2.19 -1.69 14.49
CA PHE A 152 -1.72 -2.70 13.55
C PHE A 152 -0.47 -3.39 14.11
N PRO A 153 -0.53 -4.72 14.39
CA PRO A 153 0.63 -5.44 14.90
C PRO A 153 1.80 -5.44 13.90
N LYS A 154 3.02 -5.28 14.42
CA LYS A 154 4.27 -5.28 13.64
C LYS A 154 4.31 -6.42 12.62
N GLY A 155 4.62 -6.06 11.37
CA GLY A 155 4.81 -7.00 10.28
C GLY A 155 3.53 -7.56 9.64
N LEU A 156 2.34 -7.30 10.18
CA LEU A 156 1.10 -7.77 9.57
C LEU A 156 0.64 -6.86 8.42
N VAL A 157 0.10 -7.48 7.37
CA VAL A 157 -0.49 -6.77 6.24
C VAL A 157 -1.75 -6.06 6.70
N HIS A 158 -1.85 -4.77 6.40
CA HIS A 158 -2.99 -3.94 6.78
C HIS A 158 -3.24 -2.84 5.74
N PHE A 159 -4.39 -2.18 5.84
CA PHE A 159 -4.86 -1.17 4.90
C PHE A 159 -5.79 -0.17 5.58
N GLN A 160 -6.03 0.96 4.91
CA GLN A 160 -7.07 1.91 5.25
C GLN A 160 -7.76 2.42 3.98
N ILE A 161 -9.07 2.58 4.00
CA ILE A 161 -9.83 3.17 2.87
C ILE A 161 -10.87 4.16 3.39
N ASN A 162 -10.98 5.31 2.72
CA ASN A 162 -12.00 6.31 3.00
C ASN A 162 -13.24 6.06 2.14
N ASN A 163 -14.20 5.27 2.65
CA ASN A 163 -15.51 5.08 2.02
C ASN A 163 -16.50 6.22 2.31
N GLY A 164 -16.06 7.26 3.03
CA GLY A 164 -16.83 8.47 3.29
C GLY A 164 -16.97 9.37 2.06
N LYS A 165 -17.90 10.34 2.15
CA LYS A 165 -18.17 11.31 1.08
C LYS A 165 -17.21 12.50 1.05
N GLY A 166 -16.49 12.73 2.14
CA GLY A 166 -15.56 13.85 2.32
C GLY A 166 -14.13 13.37 2.52
N PRO A 167 -13.16 14.30 2.65
CA PRO A 167 -11.78 13.94 2.97
C PRO A 167 -11.68 13.36 4.39
N ALA A 168 -10.70 12.48 4.59
CA ALA A 168 -10.32 11.95 5.90
C ALA A 168 -8.82 12.10 6.11
N ALA A 169 -8.38 12.15 7.36
CA ALA A 169 -6.95 12.12 7.68
C ALA A 169 -6.70 11.42 9.02
N ALA A 170 -5.51 10.83 9.13
CA ALA A 170 -5.07 10.15 10.33
C ALA A 170 -3.58 10.37 10.60
N ILE A 171 -3.20 10.22 11.86
CA ILE A 171 -1.81 10.20 12.33
C ILE A 171 -1.47 8.79 12.74
N ALA A 172 -0.41 8.25 12.15
CA ALA A 172 0.20 7.00 12.56
C ALA A 172 1.39 7.30 13.50
N ALA A 173 1.54 6.50 14.55
CA ALA A 173 2.69 6.50 15.43
C ALA A 173 3.29 5.08 15.49
N PHE A 174 4.61 5.00 15.50
CA PHE A 174 5.33 3.73 15.42
C PHE A 174 6.32 3.59 16.58
N ASN A 175 6.53 2.35 17.04
CA ASN A 175 7.59 2.01 18.00
C ASN A 175 8.93 1.70 17.31
N SER A 176 9.27 2.47 16.27
CA SER A 176 10.59 2.46 15.64
C SER A 176 10.86 3.83 15.03
N GLN A 177 12.11 4.29 15.07
CA GLN A 177 12.58 5.49 14.37
C GLN A 177 12.48 5.35 12.85
N ASN A 178 12.46 4.11 12.35
CA ASN A 178 12.34 3.77 10.94
C ASN A 178 11.55 2.45 10.77
N PRO A 179 10.21 2.49 10.78
CA PRO A 179 9.37 1.30 10.69
C PRO A 179 9.53 0.55 9.35
N GLY A 180 9.93 1.27 8.29
CA GLY A 180 9.91 0.80 6.90
C GLY A 180 8.51 0.56 6.39
N VAL A 181 8.33 0.52 5.07
CA VAL A 181 7.05 0.20 4.45
C VAL A 181 7.28 -0.75 3.27
N GLN A 182 6.42 -1.75 3.12
CA GLN A 182 6.32 -2.56 1.91
C GLN A 182 4.87 -2.58 1.46
N ALA A 183 4.55 -1.85 0.39
CA ALA A 183 3.26 -1.95 -0.27
C ALA A 183 3.22 -3.25 -1.09
N ILE A 184 2.32 -4.16 -0.75
CA ILE A 184 2.39 -5.56 -1.20
C ILE A 184 2.34 -5.67 -2.72
N ALA A 185 1.40 -4.99 -3.37
CA ALA A 185 1.29 -5.00 -4.83
C ALA A 185 2.52 -4.39 -5.50
N ALA A 186 3.00 -3.24 -5.01
CA ALA A 186 4.18 -2.58 -5.52
C ALA A 186 5.43 -3.46 -5.43
N THR A 187 5.67 -4.06 -4.26
CA THR A 187 6.84 -4.92 -4.02
C THR A 187 6.81 -6.18 -4.89
N LEU A 188 5.64 -6.73 -5.20
CA LEU A 188 5.55 -7.94 -6.03
C LEU A 188 5.68 -7.64 -7.54
N PHE A 189 5.12 -6.54 -8.03
CA PHE A 189 5.01 -6.27 -9.46
C PHE A 189 6.00 -5.21 -9.98
N ALA A 190 6.65 -4.42 -9.12
CA ALA A 190 7.58 -3.36 -9.51
C ALA A 190 8.97 -3.48 -8.84
N ALA A 191 9.31 -4.66 -8.30
CA ALA A 191 10.65 -4.93 -7.79
C ALA A 191 11.73 -4.74 -8.87
N MET A 192 12.93 -4.34 -8.44
CA MET A 192 14.10 -4.24 -9.31
C MET A 192 15.28 -5.01 -8.68
N PRO A 193 15.82 -6.05 -9.36
CA PRO A 193 15.30 -6.67 -10.58
C PRO A 193 13.89 -7.28 -10.40
N PRO A 194 13.08 -7.41 -11.47
CA PRO A 194 11.71 -7.92 -11.37
C PRO A 194 11.62 -9.35 -10.83
N VAL A 195 10.53 -9.66 -10.10
CA VAL A 195 10.18 -11.04 -9.74
C VAL A 195 9.83 -11.80 -11.02
N SER A 196 10.35 -13.01 -11.19
CA SER A 196 10.11 -13.75 -12.43
C SER A 196 8.63 -14.08 -12.62
N ASN A 197 8.15 -13.98 -13.87
CA ASN A 197 6.77 -14.32 -14.22
C ASN A 197 6.40 -15.75 -13.80
N SER A 198 7.34 -16.70 -13.84
CA SER A 198 7.12 -18.07 -13.39
C SER A 198 6.84 -18.19 -11.89
N VAL A 199 7.44 -17.32 -11.07
CA VAL A 199 7.18 -17.26 -9.63
C VAL A 199 5.83 -16.60 -9.39
N LEU A 200 5.56 -15.46 -10.03
CA LEU A 200 4.28 -14.75 -9.89
C LEU A 200 3.10 -15.59 -10.37
N SER A 201 3.17 -16.18 -11.57
CA SER A 201 2.09 -17.01 -12.10
C SER A 201 1.80 -18.22 -11.22
N LYS A 202 2.85 -18.87 -10.70
CA LYS A 202 2.67 -19.99 -9.76
C LYS A 202 2.10 -19.54 -8.41
N ALA A 203 2.56 -18.41 -7.88
CA ALA A 203 2.13 -17.87 -6.59
C ALA A 203 0.67 -17.40 -6.63
N PHE A 204 0.26 -16.73 -7.70
CA PHE A 204 -1.11 -16.26 -7.94
C PHE A 204 -2.01 -17.31 -8.61
N GLN A 205 -1.48 -18.51 -8.86
CA GLN A 205 -2.19 -19.61 -9.55
C GLN A 205 -2.78 -19.21 -10.91
N ILE A 206 -2.10 -18.30 -11.60
CA ILE A 206 -2.44 -17.88 -12.95
C ILE A 206 -1.92 -18.97 -13.88
N SER A 207 -2.82 -19.75 -14.49
CA SER A 207 -2.45 -20.74 -15.49
C SER A 207 -1.88 -20.05 -16.74
N ASN A 208 -0.89 -20.67 -17.40
CA ASN A 208 -0.41 -20.27 -18.74
C ASN A 208 -1.47 -20.46 -19.85
N GLN A 209 -2.77 -20.46 -19.54
CA GLN A 209 -3.86 -20.67 -20.52
C GLN A 209 -4.24 -19.40 -21.31
N GLU A 210 -3.29 -18.50 -21.55
CA GLU A 210 -3.41 -17.48 -22.59
C GLU A 210 -2.21 -17.49 -23.56
N GLU A 211 -1.56 -18.65 -23.73
CA GLU A 211 -0.53 -18.82 -24.77
C GLU A 211 -1.07 -19.38 -26.11
N ASP A 212 -2.40 -19.42 -26.29
CA ASP A 212 -3.03 -19.90 -27.55
C ASP A 212 -4.06 -18.93 -28.17
N SER A 213 -4.06 -17.64 -27.78
CA SER A 213 -4.82 -16.60 -28.51
C SER A 213 -4.00 -15.37 -28.92
N VAL A 214 -2.67 -15.43 -28.74
CA VAL A 214 -1.72 -14.46 -29.33
C VAL A 214 -0.85 -15.17 -30.37
N HIS A 215 -1.47 -15.98 -31.22
CA HIS A 215 -0.89 -16.45 -32.48
C HIS A 215 -1.74 -16.00 -33.67
N GLU A 216 -2.23 -14.75 -33.63
CA GLU A 216 -2.70 -14.05 -34.83
C GLU A 216 -2.61 -12.53 -34.63
N TYR A 217 -1.40 -12.02 -34.36
CA TYR A 217 -0.99 -10.67 -34.75
C TYR A 217 0.54 -10.52 -34.58
N SER A 218 1.29 -11.43 -35.21
CA SER A 218 2.70 -11.14 -35.53
C SER A 218 2.75 -10.69 -36.97
N SER A 219 3.56 -9.66 -37.21
CA SER A 219 4.04 -9.20 -38.52
C SER A 219 2.98 -8.48 -39.34
N ASP A 220 2.86 -7.17 -39.13
CA ASP A 220 3.23 -6.14 -40.12
C ASP A 220 2.94 -4.74 -39.53
N ASP A 221 3.65 -3.72 -40.02
CA ASP A 221 3.41 -2.28 -39.83
C ASP A 221 3.93 -1.57 -38.56
N ILE A 222 5.21 -1.16 -38.57
CA ILE A 222 5.64 0.20 -38.98
C ILE A 222 7.09 0.45 -38.54
N SER A 223 7.92 0.63 -39.56
CA SER A 223 9.27 1.18 -39.55
C SER A 223 9.28 2.70 -39.37
N ASP A 224 10.37 3.18 -38.76
CA ASP A 224 11.02 4.49 -38.91
C ASP A 224 10.42 5.76 -38.26
N GLN A 225 11.39 6.53 -37.71
CA GLN A 225 11.38 7.89 -37.15
C GLN A 225 11.06 7.97 -35.63
N ASP A 226 11.85 8.61 -34.76
CA ASP A 226 12.89 9.60 -35.00
C ASP A 226 13.87 9.76 -33.81
N HIS A 227 14.99 10.40 -34.14
CA HIS A 227 16.19 10.67 -33.34
C HIS A 227 16.03 11.54 -32.07
N ASN A 228 16.98 11.33 -31.15
CA ASN A 228 17.57 12.27 -30.17
C ASN A 228 16.80 12.65 -28.90
N ARG A 229 17.23 12.06 -27.78
CA ARG A 229 17.54 12.81 -26.55
C ARG A 229 18.52 12.01 -25.66
N GLU A 230 19.75 12.51 -25.58
CA GLU A 230 20.75 12.07 -24.60
C GLU A 230 20.46 12.72 -23.23
N GLY A 231 20.69 11.94 -22.17
CA GLY A 231 21.22 12.41 -20.89
C GLY A 231 20.22 12.88 -19.83
N GLU A 232 19.80 11.97 -18.94
CA GLU A 232 19.67 12.24 -17.50
C GLU A 232 19.72 10.90 -16.74
N GLU A 233 20.86 10.59 -16.11
CA GLU A 233 20.97 9.51 -15.14
C GLU A 233 20.34 9.98 -13.83
N ASP A 234 19.03 9.77 -13.69
CA ASP A 234 18.35 9.97 -12.41
C ASP A 234 18.65 8.78 -11.48
N ASN A 235 19.43 9.05 -10.43
CA ASN A 235 19.72 8.13 -9.34
C ASN A 235 18.42 7.75 -8.60
N PHE A 236 17.82 6.64 -9.01
CA PHE A 236 16.59 6.09 -8.43
C PHE A 236 16.77 5.50 -7.01
N GLU A 237 18.00 5.48 -6.47
CA GLU A 237 18.31 4.93 -5.14
C GLU A 237 17.81 5.81 -3.98
N ASP A 238 17.54 7.11 -4.19
CA ASP A 238 17.07 8.01 -3.13
C ASP A 238 15.55 7.93 -2.86
N THR A 239 14.76 7.41 -3.79
CA THR A 239 13.29 7.41 -3.68
C THR A 239 12.76 6.31 -2.75
N ILE A 240 13.53 5.25 -2.51
CA ILE A 240 13.13 4.15 -1.61
C ILE A 240 13.35 4.52 -0.13
N ALA A 241 14.24 5.46 0.17
CA ALA A 241 14.50 5.92 1.54
C ALA A 241 13.41 6.87 2.09
N ALA A 242 12.58 7.45 1.21
CA ALA A 242 11.62 8.49 1.57
C ALA A 242 10.24 8.00 2.02
N GLY A 243 9.94 6.69 1.99
CA GLY A 243 8.63 6.18 2.41
C GLY A 243 7.44 6.68 1.59
N GLU A 244 7.70 7.23 0.40
CA GLU A 244 6.67 7.68 -0.53
C GLU A 244 6.13 6.45 -1.26
N ILE A 245 4.86 6.11 -1.05
CA ILE A 245 4.17 5.11 -1.87
C ILE A 245 3.97 5.76 -3.23
N LEU A 246 4.94 5.60 -4.14
CA LEU A 246 4.77 5.97 -5.53
C LEU A 246 3.55 5.21 -6.08
N GLY A 247 2.57 5.95 -6.57
CA GLY A 247 1.43 5.38 -7.29
C GLY A 247 1.96 4.68 -8.55
N ILE A 248 2.04 3.36 -8.50
CA ILE A 248 2.38 2.55 -9.67
C ILE A 248 1.16 2.54 -10.58
N ASP A 249 1.35 3.01 -11.81
CA ASP A 249 0.34 2.99 -12.87
C ASP A 249 0.21 1.55 -13.37
N PHE A 250 -0.70 0.79 -12.77
CA PHE A 250 -1.12 -0.50 -13.34
C PHE A 250 -1.87 -0.20 -14.63
N LYS A 251 -1.39 -0.71 -15.77
CA LYS A 251 -2.10 -0.50 -17.03
C LYS A 251 -3.51 -1.07 -16.91
N GLU A 252 -4.46 -0.54 -17.65
CA GLU A 252 -5.84 -1.05 -17.69
C GLU A 252 -5.88 -2.55 -18.06
N SER A 253 -4.84 -3.07 -18.72
CA SER A 253 -4.61 -4.51 -18.95
C SER A 253 -4.31 -5.29 -17.67
N ASP A 254 -3.52 -4.74 -16.74
CA ASP A 254 -3.08 -5.39 -15.50
C ASP A 254 -4.23 -5.46 -14.49
N VAL A 255 -5.02 -4.39 -14.43
CA VAL A 255 -6.27 -4.33 -13.65
C VAL A 255 -7.35 -5.22 -14.28
N ARG A 256 -7.46 -5.28 -15.62
CA ARG A 256 -8.37 -6.24 -16.30
C ARG A 256 -7.96 -7.68 -16.03
N SER A 257 -6.67 -7.98 -16.04
CA SER A 257 -6.16 -9.32 -15.72
C SER A 257 -6.49 -9.69 -14.28
N MET A 258 -6.20 -8.81 -13.31
CA MET A 258 -6.60 -9.05 -11.90
C MET A 258 -8.11 -9.16 -11.71
N LYS A 259 -8.91 -8.33 -12.38
CA LYS A 259 -10.38 -8.35 -12.27
C LYS A 259 -10.98 -9.62 -12.91
N LYS A 260 -10.49 -10.04 -14.07
CA LYS A 260 -10.86 -11.32 -14.70
C LYS A 260 -10.44 -12.52 -13.85
N MET A 261 -9.33 -12.42 -13.11
CA MET A 261 -8.88 -13.44 -12.16
C MET A 261 -9.87 -13.60 -10.99
N PHE A 262 -10.37 -12.52 -10.40
CA PHE A 262 -11.40 -12.59 -9.33
C PHE A 262 -12.78 -13.02 -9.85
N GLU A 263 -13.16 -12.65 -11.07
CA GLU A 263 -14.42 -13.08 -11.69
C GLU A 263 -14.41 -14.57 -12.09
N ALA A 264 -13.23 -15.14 -12.40
CA ALA A 264 -13.06 -16.56 -12.66
C ALA A 264 -13.24 -17.41 -11.38
N GLU A 265 -12.69 -16.97 -10.24
CA GLU A 265 -12.93 -17.60 -8.93
C GLU A 265 -14.39 -17.45 -8.45
N GLY A 266 -15.02 -16.32 -8.79
CA GLY A 266 -16.45 -16.09 -8.53
C GLY A 266 -17.38 -17.04 -9.31
N LYS A 267 -16.93 -17.59 -10.45
CA LYS A 267 -17.67 -18.59 -11.22
C LYS A 267 -17.56 -20.00 -10.65
N GLU A 268 -16.43 -20.37 -10.05
CA GLU A 268 -16.31 -21.67 -9.35
C GLU A 268 -17.08 -21.68 -8.02
N THR A 269 -17.19 -20.53 -7.34
CA THR A 269 -17.96 -20.40 -6.09
C THR A 269 -19.46 -20.17 -6.30
N LYS A 270 -19.91 -19.63 -7.45
CA LYS A 270 -21.34 -19.50 -7.82
C LYS A 270 -22.04 -20.81 -8.22
N ALA A 271 -21.36 -21.97 -8.13
CA ALA A 271 -22.04 -23.27 -8.17
C ALA A 271 -22.94 -23.51 -6.93
N LEU A 272 -22.91 -22.62 -5.93
CA LEU A 272 -23.79 -22.63 -4.77
C LEU A 272 -24.41 -21.24 -4.56
N ASN A 273 -25.74 -21.17 -4.71
CA ASN A 273 -26.68 -20.06 -4.43
C ASN A 273 -26.97 -19.01 -5.53
N ASN A 274 -28.16 -19.17 -6.11
CA ASN A 274 -28.85 -18.25 -7.03
C ASN A 274 -29.30 -16.96 -6.33
N ASN A 275 -28.83 -15.80 -6.82
CA ASN A 275 -29.62 -14.57 -7.11
C ASN A 275 -28.70 -13.38 -7.50
N SER A 276 -27.75 -13.55 -8.43
CA SER A 276 -26.83 -12.47 -8.84
C SER A 276 -27.23 -11.67 -10.08
N ALA A 277 -28.35 -11.99 -10.74
CA ALA A 277 -28.66 -11.45 -12.06
C ALA A 277 -29.02 -9.95 -12.08
N VAL A 278 -29.37 -9.34 -10.94
CA VAL A 278 -29.81 -7.93 -10.90
C VAL A 278 -28.63 -6.96 -10.69
N VAL A 279 -27.49 -7.44 -10.19
CA VAL A 279 -26.31 -6.61 -9.89
C VAL A 279 -25.39 -6.45 -11.10
N GLU A 280 -25.32 -7.47 -11.96
CA GLU A 280 -24.50 -7.47 -13.18
C GLU A 280 -25.02 -6.46 -14.23
N ASP A 281 -26.33 -6.31 -14.39
CA ASP A 281 -26.91 -5.42 -15.41
C ASP A 281 -26.77 -3.92 -15.08
N ILE A 282 -26.78 -3.56 -13.79
CA ILE A 282 -26.61 -2.16 -13.35
C ILE A 282 -25.14 -1.73 -13.51
N PHE A 283 -24.20 -2.64 -13.25
CA PHE A 283 -22.77 -2.36 -13.36
C PHE A 283 -22.35 -2.19 -14.83
N LEU A 284 -22.90 -2.99 -15.74
CA LEU A 284 -22.59 -2.89 -17.16
C LEU A 284 -23.14 -1.59 -17.78
N ALA A 285 -24.33 -1.15 -17.37
CA ALA A 285 -24.92 0.11 -17.83
C ALA A 285 -24.10 1.34 -17.39
N ILE A 286 -23.60 1.36 -16.15
CA ILE A 286 -22.76 2.47 -15.64
C ILE A 286 -21.40 2.50 -16.35
N VAL A 287 -20.79 1.34 -16.57
CA VAL A 287 -19.48 1.23 -17.24
C VAL A 287 -19.55 1.64 -18.72
N THR A 288 -20.66 1.35 -19.40
CA THR A 288 -20.82 1.70 -20.83
C THR A 288 -20.98 3.21 -21.02
N VAL A 289 -21.68 3.89 -20.09
CA VAL A 289 -21.85 5.36 -20.14
C VAL A 289 -20.55 6.10 -19.83
N SER A 290 -19.71 5.57 -18.92
CA SER A 290 -18.39 6.14 -18.63
C SER A 290 -17.37 5.95 -19.77
N ALA A 291 -17.50 4.89 -20.58
CA ALA A 291 -16.60 4.60 -21.70
C ALA A 291 -16.81 5.53 -22.93
N MET A 292 -17.95 6.22 -23.03
CA MET A 292 -18.25 7.12 -24.17
C MET A 292 -17.83 8.58 -23.93
N GLY A 293 -17.30 8.93 -22.76
CA GLY A 293 -16.75 10.27 -22.50
C GLY A 293 -17.78 11.43 -22.53
N VAL A 294 -19.08 11.16 -22.45
CA VAL A 294 -20.13 12.20 -22.48
C VAL A 294 -20.65 12.47 -21.07
N ALA A 295 -20.72 13.75 -20.68
CA ALA A 295 -21.28 14.17 -19.40
C ALA A 295 -22.81 13.97 -19.36
N ALA A 296 -23.29 12.99 -18.59
CA ALA A 296 -24.72 12.75 -18.39
C ALA A 296 -25.31 13.73 -17.35
N LYS A 297 -26.48 14.31 -17.66
CA LYS A 297 -27.11 15.35 -16.81
C LYS A 297 -28.03 14.76 -15.73
N SER A 298 -28.72 13.66 -16.01
CA SER A 298 -29.45 12.84 -15.03
C SER A 298 -29.77 11.44 -15.59
N LEU A 299 -29.90 10.45 -14.71
CA LEU A 299 -30.31 9.08 -15.05
C LEU A 299 -31.56 8.75 -14.21
N GLN A 300 -32.72 8.61 -14.86
CA GLN A 300 -33.98 8.30 -14.19
C GLN A 300 -34.35 6.84 -14.45
N CYS A 301 -34.52 6.05 -13.39
CA CYS A 301 -34.86 4.63 -13.48
C CYS A 301 -36.31 4.42 -13.04
N CYS A 302 -37.19 3.97 -13.94
CA CYS A 302 -38.60 3.70 -13.65
C CYS A 302 -38.88 2.19 -13.64
N PHE A 303 -39.40 1.68 -12.52
CA PHE A 303 -39.84 0.29 -12.40
C PHE A 303 -41.35 0.17 -12.70
N GLY A 304 -41.71 -0.50 -13.80
CA GLY A 304 -43.09 -0.81 -14.17
C GLY A 304 -43.38 -2.30 -14.06
N ARG A 305 -44.47 -2.68 -13.37
CA ARG A 305 -44.92 -4.08 -13.24
C ARG A 305 -45.92 -4.40 -14.35
N HIS A 306 -45.59 -5.31 -15.25
CA HIS A 306 -46.52 -5.85 -16.25
C HIS A 306 -46.78 -7.34 -16.04
N SER A 307 -47.91 -7.83 -16.57
CA SER A 307 -48.48 -9.15 -16.29
C SER A 307 -47.60 -10.35 -16.69
N PHE A 308 -46.47 -10.13 -17.36
CA PHE A 308 -45.51 -11.18 -17.74
C PHE A 308 -44.06 -10.91 -17.30
N GLY A 309 -43.81 -9.92 -16.42
CA GLY A 309 -42.48 -9.68 -15.85
C GLY A 309 -42.20 -8.22 -15.51
N TYR A 310 -41.02 -7.98 -14.91
CA TYR A 310 -40.48 -6.65 -14.70
C TYR A 310 -39.79 -6.18 -15.99
N ILE A 311 -40.20 -5.03 -16.51
CA ILE A 311 -39.50 -4.36 -17.61
C ILE A 311 -38.75 -3.18 -17.01
N LEU A 312 -37.43 -3.18 -17.15
CA LEU A 312 -36.58 -2.04 -16.84
C LEU A 312 -36.53 -1.16 -18.10
N SER A 313 -36.98 0.10 -18.00
CA SER A 313 -36.83 1.08 -19.08
C SER A 313 -35.88 2.16 -18.59
N LEU A 314 -34.75 2.32 -19.30
CA LEU A 314 -33.82 3.42 -19.08
C LEU A 314 -34.07 4.50 -20.12
N SER A 315 -34.27 5.74 -19.66
CA SER A 315 -34.26 6.93 -20.51
C SER A 315 -33.01 7.74 -20.18
N LEU A 316 -32.24 8.10 -21.21
CA LEU A 316 -30.96 8.80 -21.08
C LEU A 316 -31.05 10.17 -21.79
N GLU A 317 -30.92 11.26 -21.04
CA GLU A 317 -30.82 12.61 -21.61
C GLU A 317 -29.35 13.00 -21.81
N VAL A 318 -28.96 13.24 -23.06
CA VAL A 318 -27.59 13.60 -23.46
C VAL A 318 -27.56 15.04 -23.99
N LEU A 319 -26.56 15.84 -23.58
CA LEU A 319 -26.34 17.19 -24.11
C LEU A 319 -25.57 17.12 -25.43
N ALA A 320 -26.24 17.40 -26.54
CA ALA A 320 -25.58 17.82 -27.78
C ALA A 320 -25.73 19.33 -27.94
N GLY A 321 -24.65 20.02 -28.31
CA GLY A 321 -24.72 21.39 -28.82
C GLY A 321 -25.70 21.43 -29.98
N ASP A 322 -26.75 22.24 -29.82
CA ASP A 322 -27.82 22.54 -30.78
C ASP A 322 -28.48 21.34 -31.48
N GLY A 323 -29.21 20.52 -30.72
CA GLY A 323 -30.23 19.61 -31.26
C GLY A 323 -30.57 18.44 -30.34
N LEU A 324 -31.81 18.38 -29.85
CA LEU A 324 -32.33 17.29 -29.01
C LEU A 324 -32.52 16.02 -29.85
N LEU A 325 -31.84 14.93 -29.49
CA LEU A 325 -32.14 13.58 -29.99
C LEU A 325 -32.73 12.76 -28.81
N MET A 326 -33.98 12.33 -28.93
CA MET A 326 -34.55 11.32 -28.02
C MET A 326 -34.28 9.91 -28.59
N LEU A 327 -33.78 9.01 -27.75
CA LEU A 327 -33.73 7.56 -27.95
C LEU A 327 -34.43 6.87 -26.78
#